data_AF-A0A6N7I8L4-F1
#
_entry.id   AF-A0A6N7I8L4-F1
#
_cell.length_a   1.000
_cell.length_b   1.000
_cell.length_c   1.000
_cell.angle_alpha   90.00
_cell.angle_beta   90.00
_cell.angle_gamma   90.00
#
_symmetry.space_group_name_H-M   'P 1'
#
loop_
_entity.id
_entity.type
_entity.pdbx_description
1 polymer ?
#
loop_
_entity_poly.entity_id
_entity_poly.type
_entity_poly.pdbx_seq_one_letter_code
_entity_poly.pdbx_strand_id
1 'polypeptide(L)'
;MITNRDGVEGEFKIRGIARAENDPAVRRRYAEAATSNLGWTPEPGRFHLFAVDIDGVTFITYDPATGDQHVTMWPPGSEFIRRATSATSVGGPEPTSDIITTG
;
A
#
# COMPACT_ATOMS: atom_id res chain seq x y z
N MET A 1 4.52 7.74 7.72
CA MET A 1 3.49 8.51 6.98
C MET A 1 3.71 8.24 5.52
N ILE A 2 2.67 7.89 4.77
CA ILE A 2 2.76 7.64 3.32
C ILE A 2 2.14 8.86 2.65
N THR A 3 2.90 9.51 1.78
CA THR A 3 2.43 10.70 1.06
C THR A 3 2.64 10.53 -0.43
N ASN A 4 1.84 11.22 -1.24
CA ASN A 4 2.22 11.45 -2.64
C ASN A 4 3.42 12.41 -2.72
N ARG A 5 3.84 12.72 -3.94
CA ARG A 5 4.95 13.65 -4.21
C ARG A 5 4.69 15.08 -3.72
N ASP A 6 3.44 15.47 -3.56
CA ASP A 6 3.03 16.80 -3.10
C ASP A 6 2.86 16.85 -1.57
N GLY A 7 3.18 15.75 -0.87
CA GLY A 7 3.10 15.67 0.59
C GLY A 7 1.69 15.37 1.12
N VAL A 8 0.72 15.08 0.24
CA VAL A 8 -0.65 14.72 0.65
C VAL A 8 -0.64 13.30 1.21
N GLU A 9 -1.12 13.16 2.44
CA GLU A 9 -1.26 11.87 3.10
C GLU A 9 -2.27 10.97 2.39
N GLY A 10 -1.94 9.68 2.35
CA GLY A 10 -2.82 8.68 1.76
C GLY A 10 -2.50 7.27 2.22
N GLU A 11 -3.16 6.32 1.57
CA GLU A 11 -2.94 4.89 1.74
C GLU A 11 -2.20 4.33 0.54
N PHE A 12 -1.28 3.39 0.75
CA PHE A 12 -0.82 2.51 -0.31
C PHE A 12 -1.28 1.07 -0.06
N LYS A 13 -1.57 0.35 -1.14
CA LYS A 13 -1.91 -1.07 -1.15
C LYS A 13 -1.03 -1.76 -2.18
N ILE A 14 -0.62 -2.99 -1.87
CA ILE A 14 0.15 -3.85 -2.78
C ILE A 14 -0.72 -5.04 -3.17
N ARG A 15 -0.67 -5.39 -4.44
CA ARG A 15 -1.17 -6.65 -4.99
C ARG A 15 0.02 -7.51 -5.41
N GLY A 16 -0.03 -8.79 -5.11
CA GLY A 16 1.11 -9.66 -5.33
C GLY A 16 0.90 -11.08 -4.84
N ILE A 17 1.95 -11.89 -4.95
CA ILE A 17 1.99 -13.27 -4.46
C ILE A 17 2.83 -13.33 -3.19
N ALA A 18 2.23 -13.80 -2.10
CA ALA A 18 2.94 -14.08 -0.87
C ALA A 18 3.60 -15.47 -0.94
N ARG A 19 4.90 -15.55 -0.65
CA ARG A 19 5.67 -16.80 -0.54
C ARG A 19 6.21 -16.93 0.86
N ALA A 20 6.10 -18.13 1.44
CA ALA A 20 6.69 -18.41 2.74
C ALA A 20 8.22 -18.27 2.66
N GLU A 21 8.79 -17.48 3.56
CA GLU A 21 10.23 -17.29 3.72
C GLU A 21 10.72 -18.13 4.89
N ASN A 22 11.52 -19.14 4.58
CA ASN A 22 11.98 -20.14 5.53
C ASN A 22 13.48 -20.06 5.81
N ASP A 23 14.25 -19.25 5.07
CA ASP A 23 15.68 -19.06 5.29
C ASP A 23 15.93 -18.52 6.72
N PRO A 24 16.64 -19.27 7.59
CA PRO A 24 16.94 -18.83 8.94
C PRO A 24 17.68 -17.49 9.01
N ALA A 25 18.56 -17.20 8.04
CA ALA A 25 19.31 -15.95 7.99
C ALA A 25 18.39 -14.77 7.65
N VAL A 26 17.45 -14.93 6.73
CA VAL A 26 16.45 -13.90 6.41
C VAL A 26 15.55 -13.65 7.62
N ARG A 27 15.07 -14.71 8.27
CA ARG A 27 14.19 -14.60 9.46
C ARG A 27 14.86 -13.91 10.63
N ARG A 28 16.15 -14.17 10.87
CA ARG A 28 16.91 -13.48 11.91
C ARG A 28 17.07 -11.99 11.59
N ARG A 29 17.39 -11.63 10.34
CA ARG A 29 17.45 -10.22 9.92
C ARG A 29 16.11 -9.51 10.06
N TYR A 30 15.00 -10.18 9.74
CA TYR A 30 13.67 -9.65 9.95
C TYR A 30 13.40 -9.39 11.44
N ALA A 31 13.78 -10.31 12.32
CA ALA A 31 13.62 -10.14 13.76
C ALA A 31 14.42 -8.96 14.30
N GLU A 32 15.68 -8.82 13.90
CA GLU A 32 16.53 -7.66 14.24
C GLU A 32 15.90 -6.33 13.78
N ALA A 33 15.37 -6.29 12.55
CA ALA A 33 14.69 -5.12 12.02
C ALA A 33 13.36 -4.83 12.75
N ALA A 34 12.58 -5.85 13.10
CA ALA A 34 11.33 -5.69 13.84
C ALA A 34 11.59 -5.16 15.26
N THR A 35 12.64 -5.63 15.94
CA THR A 35 13.03 -5.09 17.25
C THR A 35 13.38 -3.62 17.13
N SER A 36 14.20 -3.26 16.14
CA SER A 36 14.67 -1.88 15.98
C SER A 36 13.54 -0.91 15.59
N ASN A 37 12.62 -1.31 14.73
CA ASN A 37 11.62 -0.41 14.15
C ASN A 37 10.27 -0.45 14.88
N LEU A 38 9.94 -1.58 15.51
CA LEU A 38 8.62 -1.83 16.11
C LEU A 38 8.69 -2.12 17.61
N GLY A 39 9.89 -2.28 18.18
CA GLY A 39 10.07 -2.68 19.59
C GLY A 39 9.61 -4.12 19.88
N TRP A 40 9.31 -4.90 18.84
CA TRP A 40 8.85 -6.28 18.95
C TRP A 40 9.96 -7.22 18.47
N THR A 41 10.35 -8.17 19.33
CA THR A 41 11.40 -9.15 19.03
C THR A 41 10.79 -10.51 18.74
N PRO A 42 10.47 -10.85 17.47
CA PRO A 42 9.97 -12.17 17.14
C PRO A 42 11.08 -13.22 17.24
N GLU A 43 10.79 -14.35 17.90
CA GLU A 43 11.72 -15.49 17.97
C GLU A 43 11.68 -16.31 16.68
N PRO A 44 12.81 -16.50 15.97
CA PRO A 44 12.87 -17.41 14.81
C PRO A 44 12.31 -18.80 15.14
N GLY A 45 11.39 -19.29 14.31
CA GLY A 45 10.64 -20.52 14.56
C GLY A 45 9.25 -20.31 15.17
N ARG A 46 8.97 -19.16 15.79
CA ARG A 46 7.66 -18.83 16.42
C ARG A 46 6.81 -17.83 15.63
N PHE A 47 7.20 -17.50 14.40
CA PHE A 47 6.42 -16.67 13.48
C PHE A 47 6.53 -17.20 12.06
N HIS A 48 5.52 -16.91 11.24
CA HIS A 48 5.57 -17.11 9.80
C HIS A 48 6.05 -15.81 9.13
N LEU A 49 7.02 -15.94 8.23
CA LEU A 49 7.50 -14.83 7.42
C LEU A 49 7.08 -15.06 5.98
N PHE A 50 6.67 -13.99 5.30
CA PHE A 50 6.33 -14.03 3.90
C PHE A 50 7.08 -12.93 3.15
N ALA A 51 7.64 -13.29 1.99
CA ALA A 51 8.05 -12.33 0.97
C ALA A 51 6.89 -12.12 0.01
N VAL A 52 6.63 -10.88 -0.39
CA VAL A 52 5.57 -10.54 -1.35
C VAL A 52 6.21 -10.12 -2.67
N ASP A 53 5.98 -10.90 -3.72
CA ASP A 53 6.28 -10.49 -5.10
C ASP A 53 5.26 -9.43 -5.51
N ILE A 54 5.70 -8.22 -5.86
CA ILE A 54 4.81 -7.09 -6.16
C ILE A 54 4.40 -7.13 -7.64
N ASP A 55 3.12 -7.36 -7.88
CA ASP A 55 2.50 -7.30 -9.21
C ASP A 55 1.85 -5.94 -9.49
N GLY A 56 1.42 -5.25 -8.42
CA GLY A 56 0.71 -3.98 -8.52
C GLY A 56 0.76 -3.18 -7.22
N VAL A 57 0.70 -1.86 -7.37
CA VAL A 57 0.68 -0.87 -6.31
C VAL A 57 -0.50 0.06 -6.58
N THR A 58 -1.20 0.42 -5.52
CA THR A 58 -2.29 1.40 -5.55
C THR A 58 -2.02 2.43 -4.48
N PHE A 59 -2.11 3.71 -4.83
CA PHE A 59 -2.09 4.82 -3.89
C PHE A 59 -3.46 5.51 -3.90
N ILE A 60 -3.97 5.86 -2.72
CA ILE A 60 -5.30 6.45 -2.54
C ILE A 60 -5.18 7.66 -1.64
N THR A 61 -5.67 8.81 -2.11
CA THR A 61 -5.97 9.96 -1.24
C THR A 61 -7.47 10.14 -1.14
N TYR A 62 -7.89 10.85 -0.11
CA TYR A 62 -9.30 11.12 0.17
C TYR A 62 -9.54 12.61 0.17
N ASP A 63 -10.56 13.06 -0.55
CA ASP A 63 -11.04 14.42 -0.42
C ASP A 63 -11.75 14.56 0.95
N PRO A 64 -11.31 15.47 1.83
CA PRO A 64 -11.86 15.58 3.19
C PRO A 64 -13.27 16.18 3.23
N ALA A 65 -13.69 16.91 2.19
CA ALA A 65 -15.01 17.53 2.11
C ALA A 65 -16.06 16.58 1.53
N THR A 66 -15.70 15.76 0.55
CA THR A 66 -16.63 14.86 -0.15
C THR A 66 -16.51 13.40 0.27
N GLY A 67 -15.33 12.99 0.74
CA GLY A 67 -14.98 11.58 0.98
C GLY A 67 -14.56 10.82 -0.28
N ASP A 68 -14.44 11.50 -1.43
CA ASP A 68 -14.09 10.87 -2.70
C ASP A 68 -12.68 10.28 -2.66
N GLN A 69 -12.53 9.09 -3.25
CA GLN A 69 -11.24 8.42 -3.38
C GLN A 69 -10.57 8.82 -4.69
N HIS A 70 -9.37 9.39 -4.60
CA HIS A 70 -8.49 9.64 -5.75
C HIS A 70 -7.49 8.50 -5.80
N VAL A 71 -7.55 7.69 -6.86
CA VAL A 71 -6.82 6.43 -6.95
C VAL A 71 -5.81 6.49 -8.07
N THR A 72 -4.60 6.05 -7.78
CA THR A 72 -3.51 5.90 -8.74
C THR A 72 -2.92 4.50 -8.64
N MET A 73 -2.72 3.82 -9.77
CA MET A 73 -2.25 2.43 -9.80
C MET A 73 -1.08 2.23 -10.77
N TRP A 74 -0.23 1.25 -10.45
CA TRP A 74 0.88 0.79 -11.31
C TRP A 74 1.24 -0.67 -11.03
N PRO A 75 1.62 -1.51 -12.03
CA PRO A 75 1.25 -1.50 -13.44
C PRO A 75 -0.09 -2.23 -13.74
N PRO A 76 -0.78 -1.92 -14.85
CA PRO A 76 -0.54 -0.78 -15.73
C PRO A 76 -0.83 0.54 -14.99
N GLY A 77 -0.28 1.64 -15.51
CA GLY A 77 -0.60 2.98 -15.02
C GLY A 77 -2.08 3.28 -15.21
N SER A 78 -2.80 3.64 -14.14
CA SER A 78 -4.18 4.13 -14.27
C SER A 78 -4.55 5.09 -13.14
N GLU A 79 -5.43 6.04 -13.45
CA GLU A 79 -5.96 7.02 -12.52
C GLU A 79 -7.46 7.15 -12.66
N PHE A 80 -8.14 7.25 -11.52
CA PHE A 80 -9.58 7.45 -11.48
C PHE A 80 -10.03 7.98 -10.12
N ILE A 81 -11.21 8.58 -10.11
CA ILE A 81 -11.91 8.96 -8.89
C ILE A 81 -13.00 7.92 -8.62
N ARG A 82 -13.25 7.60 -7.35
CA ARG A 82 -14.46 6.88 -6.93
C ARG A 82 -15.22 7.74 -5.94
N ARG A 83 -16.43 8.14 -6.32
CA ARG A 83 -17.28 9.01 -5.50
C ARG A 83 -17.73 8.33 -4.23
N ALA A 84 -17.69 9.02 -3.09
CA ALA A 84 -18.30 8.51 -1.87
C ALA A 84 -19.82 8.36 -2.04
N THR A 85 -20.35 7.19 -1.72
CA THR A 85 -21.81 6.94 -1.75
C THR A 85 -22.39 6.69 -0.36
N SER A 86 -21.55 6.29 0.59
CA SER A 86 -21.85 6.25 2.03
C SER A 86 -20.54 6.26 2.82
N ALA A 87 -20.61 6.19 4.15
CA ALA A 87 -19.44 6.16 5.02
C ALA A 87 -18.44 5.02 4.72
N THR A 88 -18.88 3.93 4.10
CA THR A 88 -18.03 2.75 3.81
C THR A 88 -18.10 2.28 2.36
N SER A 89 -18.78 3.03 1.48
CA SER A 89 -19.00 2.64 0.09
C SER A 89 -18.64 3.76 -0.86
N VAL A 90 -18.17 3.36 -2.03
CA VAL A 90 -17.81 4.25 -3.13
C VAL A 90 -18.38 3.73 -4.43
N GLY A 91 -18.58 4.64 -5.38
CA GLY A 91 -19.08 4.35 -6.72
C GLY A 91 -18.07 3.58 -7.59
N GLY A 92 -18.47 3.42 -8.86
CA GLY A 92 -17.58 2.92 -9.91
C GLY A 92 -16.42 3.90 -10.17
N PRO A 93 -15.34 3.42 -10.81
CA PRO A 93 -14.23 4.27 -11.21
C PRO A 93 -14.63 5.24 -12.33
N GLU A 94 -14.42 6.52 -12.10
CA GLU A 94 -14.55 7.61 -13.07
C GLU A 94 -13.15 7.96 -13.58
N PRO A 95 -12.83 7.72 -14.86
CA PRO A 95 -11.50 8.02 -15.40
C PRO A 95 -11.15 9.49 -15.19
N THR A 96 -9.93 9.74 -14.75
CA THR A 96 -9.33 11.08 -14.76
C THR A 96 -7.94 10.99 -15.36
N SER A 97 -7.48 12.08 -15.93
CA SER A 97 -6.07 12.25 -16.30
C SER A 97 -5.53 13.41 -15.46
N ASP A 98 -4.23 13.37 -15.15
CA ASP A 98 -3.45 14.43 -14.47
C ASP A 98 -3.25 14.31 -12.95
N ILE A 99 -3.58 13.19 -12.29
CA ILE A 99 -3.11 12.89 -10.92
C ILE A 99 -1.62 12.51 -10.95
N ILE A 100 -1.14 11.82 -12.00
CA ILE A 100 0.29 11.64 -12.29
C ILE A 100 0.69 12.64 -13.36
N THR A 101 1.25 13.78 -12.98
CA THR A 101 2.08 14.54 -13.92
C THR A 101 3.38 13.74 -14.13
N THR A 102 3.50 13.04 -15.26
CA THR A 102 4.81 12.59 -15.75
C THR A 102 5.68 13.84 -15.89
N GLY A 103 6.67 13.97 -15.00
CA GLY A 103 7.73 14.95 -15.15
C GLY A 103 8.66 14.59 -16.30
#